data_AF-A0A1G8H6V6-F1
#
_entry.id   AF-A0A1G8H6V6-F1
#
_cell.length_a   1.000
_cell.length_b   1.000
_cell.length_c   1.000
_cell.angle_alpha   90.00
_cell.angle_beta   90.00
_cell.angle_gamma   90.00
#
_symmetry.space_group_name_H-M   'P 1'
#
loop_
_entity.id
_entity.type
_entity.pdbx_description
1 polymer ?
#
loop_
_entity_poly.entity_id
_entity_poly.type
_entity_poly.pdbx_seq_one_letter_code
_entity_poly.pdbx_strand_id
1 'polypeptide(L)'
;MSGTDSSVSEYRIAAAWSQPFSVANALVSLLFSLLALLLWVAAAATYVVDGDAVAAIGFSCVGILVSILVVTALRSTGFRNFSPGRAVRNVRSDDHGAGLAVASGYNVANLIGAAICLGSGYWAMLYVASRGGDATTLVSRGRATQQSESSYILLGAITLLIGLALIAIRMRASVTIYESGIQRMESFRFTFHHRRTTTFLGWDEMAGVVRDVKIVPTGWGSQNIPVLRLVRSETAPGQSNLDTAQSVGLAVNRLPVDAQTLYSLAKSMFDSEDRRRLLATAEARLLLTPPPLRERWAAAKRLKREAEDAERSST
;
A
#
# COMPACT_ATOMS: atom_id res chain seq x y z
N MET A 1 11.77 11.14 35.99
CA MET A 1 10.54 11.07 35.17
C MET A 1 10.80 10.78 33.68
N SER A 2 11.90 10.13 33.26
CA SER A 2 12.20 9.91 31.82
C SER A 2 12.15 8.44 31.34
N GLY A 3 11.74 7.49 32.20
CA GLY A 3 11.75 6.05 31.88
C GLY A 3 10.43 5.52 31.30
N THR A 4 9.30 6.16 31.59
CA THR A 4 7.98 5.74 31.13
C THR A 4 7.76 6.07 29.65
N ASP A 5 8.20 7.25 29.20
CA ASP A 5 8.03 7.70 27.81
C ASP A 5 8.83 6.87 26.79
N SER A 6 10.00 6.35 27.17
CA SER A 6 10.81 5.52 26.28
C SER A 6 10.15 4.16 26.00
N SER A 7 9.62 3.51 27.04
CA SER A 7 8.96 2.21 26.91
C SER A 7 7.72 2.27 26.01
N VAL A 8 6.86 3.28 26.19
CA VAL A 8 5.64 3.47 25.37
C VAL A 8 6.00 3.74 23.91
N SER A 9 7.07 4.50 23.66
CA SER A 9 7.59 4.74 22.31
C SER A 9 8.05 3.44 21.63
N GLU A 10 8.82 2.61 22.35
CA GLU A 10 9.29 1.32 21.83
C GLU A 10 8.14 0.37 21.49
N TYR A 11 7.11 0.28 22.33
CA TYR A 11 5.93 -0.53 22.05
C TYR A 11 5.17 -0.04 20.81
N ARG A 12 5.00 1.29 20.66
CA ARG A 12 4.37 1.88 19.47
C ARG A 12 5.15 1.56 18.20
N ILE A 13 6.48 1.64 18.28
CA ILE A 13 7.37 1.24 17.18
C ILE A 13 7.17 -0.24 16.87
N ALA A 14 7.26 -1.12 17.86
CA ALA A 14 7.10 -2.56 17.66
C ALA A 14 5.73 -2.92 17.04
N ALA A 15 4.64 -2.30 17.53
CA ALA A 15 3.29 -2.53 17.02
C ALA A 15 3.14 -2.09 15.55
N ALA A 16 3.64 -0.91 15.17
CA ALA A 16 3.55 -0.39 13.81
C ALA A 16 4.39 -1.18 12.79
N TRP A 17 5.45 -1.84 13.27
CA TRP A 17 6.33 -2.69 12.47
C TRP A 17 5.83 -4.12 12.33
N SER A 18 5.00 -4.57 13.27
CA SER A 18 4.31 -5.85 13.17
C SER A 18 3.20 -5.80 12.11
N GLN A 19 2.94 -6.93 11.45
CA GLN A 19 1.77 -7.06 10.57
C GLN A 19 0.64 -7.77 11.34
N PRO A 20 -0.28 -7.04 12.00
CA PRO A 20 -1.39 -7.67 12.68
C PRO A 20 -2.40 -8.25 11.69
N PHE A 21 -3.02 -9.36 12.09
CA PHE A 21 -4.22 -9.86 11.43
C PHE A 21 -5.43 -9.04 11.91
N SER A 22 -6.13 -8.37 11.00
CA SER A 22 -7.34 -7.60 11.29
C SER A 22 -8.58 -8.40 10.91
N VAL A 23 -9.28 -8.92 11.92
CA VAL A 23 -10.56 -9.64 11.75
C VAL A 23 -11.61 -8.74 11.10
N ALA A 24 -11.68 -7.47 11.50
CA ALA A 24 -12.62 -6.51 10.93
C ALA A 24 -12.40 -6.33 9.43
N ASN A 25 -11.14 -6.14 8.99
CA ASN A 25 -10.83 -6.03 7.57
C ASN A 25 -11.11 -7.35 6.82
N ALA A 26 -10.92 -8.50 7.46
CA ALA A 26 -11.22 -9.80 6.87
C ALA A 26 -12.73 -9.97 6.64
N LEU A 27 -13.56 -9.56 7.60
CA LEU A 27 -15.02 -9.55 7.46
C LEU A 27 -15.48 -8.58 6.36
N VAL A 28 -14.92 -7.36 6.31
CA VAL A 28 -15.20 -6.39 5.24
C VAL A 28 -14.84 -6.96 3.87
N SER A 29 -13.67 -7.60 3.77
CA SER A 29 -13.24 -8.25 2.54
C SER A 29 -14.16 -9.40 2.12
N LEU A 30 -14.63 -10.20 3.07
CA LEU A 30 -15.58 -11.29 2.81
C LEU A 30 -16.91 -10.73 2.31
N LEU A 31 -17.44 -9.69 2.96
CA LEU A 31 -18.66 -9.00 2.55
C LEU A 31 -18.54 -8.46 1.13
N PHE A 32 -17.44 -7.77 0.80
CA PHE A 32 -17.21 -7.28 -0.56
C PHE A 32 -17.04 -8.41 -1.57
N SER A 33 -16.49 -9.56 -1.17
CA SER A 33 -16.36 -10.71 -2.07
C SER A 33 -17.72 -11.31 -2.41
N LEU A 34 -18.60 -11.44 -1.40
CA LEU A 34 -19.97 -11.87 -1.60
C LEU A 34 -20.75 -10.89 -2.48
N LEU A 35 -20.60 -9.58 -2.23
CA LEU A 35 -21.23 -8.55 -3.05
C LEU A 35 -20.74 -8.58 -4.50
N ALA A 36 -19.43 -8.71 -4.73
CA ALA A 36 -18.87 -8.85 -6.07
C ALA A 36 -19.45 -10.09 -6.78
N LEU A 37 -19.53 -11.22 -6.09
CA LEU A 37 -20.11 -12.45 -6.64
C LEU A 37 -21.57 -12.25 -7.04
N LEU A 38 -22.39 -11.64 -6.17
CA LEU A 38 -23.79 -11.33 -6.47
C LEU A 38 -23.92 -10.42 -7.70
N LEU A 39 -23.05 -9.41 -7.84
CA LEU A 39 -23.05 -8.51 -9.00
C LEU A 39 -22.67 -9.24 -10.29
N TRP A 40 -21.69 -10.15 -10.26
CA TRP A 40 -21.34 -10.98 -11.40
C TRP A 40 -22.46 -11.94 -11.81
N VAL A 41 -23.14 -12.55 -10.82
CA VAL A 41 -24.32 -13.39 -11.08
C VAL A 41 -25.46 -12.57 -11.67
N ALA A 42 -25.73 -11.37 -11.13
CA ALA A 42 -26.74 -10.47 -11.68
C ALA A 42 -26.42 -10.06 -13.12
N ALA A 43 -25.17 -9.67 -13.41
CA ALA A 43 -24.74 -9.32 -14.77
C ALA A 43 -24.93 -10.48 -15.75
N ALA A 44 -24.59 -11.71 -15.32
CA ALA A 44 -24.77 -12.90 -16.14
C ALA A 44 -26.26 -13.22 -16.35
N ALA A 45 -27.08 -13.11 -15.30
CA ALA A 45 -28.52 -13.35 -15.38
C ALA A 45 -29.20 -12.35 -16.33
N THR A 46 -28.94 -11.04 -16.19
CA THR A 46 -29.55 -10.04 -17.07
C THR A 46 -29.12 -10.19 -18.53
N TYR A 47 -27.88 -10.63 -18.78
CA TYR A 47 -27.41 -10.90 -20.13
C TYR A 47 -28.02 -12.16 -20.74
N VAL A 48 -28.01 -13.28 -20.00
CA VAL A 48 -28.39 -14.59 -20.51
C VAL A 48 -29.91 -14.79 -20.52
N VAL A 49 -30.62 -14.29 -19.50
CA VAL A 49 -32.06 -14.49 -19.34
C VAL A 49 -32.84 -13.39 -20.02
N ASP A 50 -32.49 -12.13 -19.78
CA ASP A 50 -33.29 -10.98 -20.22
C ASP A 50 -32.79 -10.39 -21.54
N GLY A 51 -31.58 -10.76 -21.98
CA GLY A 51 -30.94 -10.15 -23.15
C GLY A 51 -30.57 -8.67 -22.98
N ASP A 52 -30.67 -8.14 -21.76
CA ASP A 52 -30.40 -6.74 -21.45
C ASP A 52 -28.89 -6.51 -21.30
N ALA A 53 -28.27 -6.17 -22.44
CA ALA A 53 -26.85 -5.83 -22.50
C ALA A 53 -26.51 -4.58 -21.68
N VAL A 54 -27.42 -3.61 -21.54
CA VAL A 54 -27.16 -2.36 -20.82
C VAL A 54 -27.08 -2.64 -19.32
N ALA A 55 -28.04 -3.40 -18.79
CA ALA A 55 -28.00 -3.83 -17.39
C ALA A 55 -26.77 -4.69 -17.09
N ALA A 56 -26.44 -5.65 -17.97
CA ALA A 56 -25.29 -6.52 -17.81
C ALA A 56 -23.96 -5.75 -17.76
N ILE A 57 -23.76 -4.76 -18.63
CA ILE A 57 -22.57 -3.90 -18.60
C ILE A 57 -22.55 -3.05 -17.33
N GLY A 58 -23.68 -2.48 -16.93
CA GLY A 58 -23.80 -1.70 -15.71
C GLY A 58 -23.39 -2.50 -14.46
N PHE A 59 -23.94 -3.71 -14.28
CA PHE A 59 -23.57 -4.61 -13.19
C PHE A 59 -22.11 -5.06 -13.27
N SER A 60 -21.57 -5.30 -14.47
CA SER A 60 -20.16 -5.65 -14.66
C SER A 60 -19.21 -4.52 -14.23
N CYS A 61 -19.52 -3.27 -14.56
CA CYS A 61 -18.75 -2.10 -14.12
C CYS A 61 -18.67 -2.02 -12.58
N VAL A 62 -19.80 -2.20 -11.89
CA VAL A 62 -19.84 -2.22 -10.41
C VAL A 62 -19.14 -3.46 -9.86
N GLY A 63 -19.33 -4.62 -10.48
CA GLY A 63 -18.68 -5.87 -10.11
C GLY A 63 -17.16 -5.78 -10.15
N ILE A 64 -16.58 -5.15 -11.20
CA ILE A 64 -15.15 -4.89 -11.29
C ILE A 64 -14.69 -3.92 -10.20
N LEU A 65 -15.43 -2.82 -9.97
CA LEU A 65 -15.13 -1.87 -8.89
C LEU A 65 -15.06 -2.57 -7.54
N VAL A 66 -16.07 -3.36 -7.19
CA VAL A 66 -16.12 -4.09 -5.90
C VAL A 66 -15.01 -5.14 -5.84
N SER A 67 -14.70 -5.82 -6.94
CA SER A 67 -13.59 -6.79 -7.00
C SER A 67 -12.23 -6.14 -6.70
N ILE A 68 -11.99 -4.92 -7.19
CA ILE A 68 -10.76 -4.18 -6.87
C ILE A 68 -10.76 -3.78 -5.38
N LEU A 69 -11.90 -3.38 -4.82
CA LEU A 69 -12.03 -3.10 -3.38
C LEU A 69 -11.81 -4.34 -2.50
N VAL A 70 -12.19 -5.54 -2.97
CA VAL A 70 -11.84 -6.81 -2.31
C VAL A 70 -10.33 -6.96 -2.23
N VAL A 71 -9.60 -6.72 -3.33
CA VAL A 71 -8.13 -6.84 -3.34
C VAL A 71 -7.48 -5.84 -2.39
N THR A 72 -7.99 -4.60 -2.31
CA THR A 72 -7.44 -3.60 -1.37
C THR A 72 -7.76 -3.95 0.08
N ALA A 73 -8.97 -4.45 0.37
CA ALA A 73 -9.38 -4.92 1.68
C ALA A 73 -8.58 -6.16 2.11
N LEU A 74 -8.43 -7.17 1.24
CA LEU A 74 -7.58 -8.35 1.49
C LEU A 74 -6.17 -7.93 1.87
N ARG A 75 -5.60 -6.93 1.19
CA ARG A 75 -4.28 -6.41 1.57
C ARG A 75 -4.31 -5.80 2.97
N SER A 76 -5.33 -5.05 3.37
CA SER A 76 -5.39 -4.43 4.71
C SER A 76 -5.63 -5.44 5.85
N THR A 77 -6.01 -6.68 5.56
CA THR A 77 -6.24 -7.72 6.59
C THR A 77 -4.98 -8.24 7.28
N GLY A 78 -3.80 -8.11 6.66
CA GLY A 78 -2.60 -8.82 7.12
C GLY A 78 -2.09 -9.91 6.16
N PHE A 79 -2.81 -10.18 5.05
CA PHE A 79 -2.36 -11.05 3.97
C PHE A 79 -1.46 -10.30 2.98
N ARG A 80 -0.21 -9.99 3.36
CA ARG A 80 0.78 -9.38 2.46
C ARG A 80 2.13 -10.09 2.55
N ASN A 81 2.92 -9.96 1.49
CA ASN A 81 4.31 -10.42 1.40
C ASN A 81 4.44 -11.90 1.75
N PHE A 82 3.84 -12.79 0.94
CA PHE A 82 3.96 -14.24 1.11
C PHE A 82 5.30 -14.79 0.61
N SER A 83 5.93 -14.09 -0.32
CA SER A 83 7.16 -14.49 -1.01
C SER A 83 7.89 -13.22 -1.45
N PRO A 84 9.23 -13.27 -1.66
CA PRO A 84 9.93 -12.26 -2.44
C PRO A 84 9.23 -12.12 -3.79
N GLY A 85 8.48 -11.04 -3.97
CA GLY A 85 7.71 -10.83 -5.19
C GLY A 85 8.63 -10.45 -6.37
N ARG A 86 8.08 -10.40 -7.58
CA ARG A 86 8.78 -9.89 -8.79
C ARG A 86 9.30 -8.44 -8.67
N ALA A 87 8.90 -7.75 -7.60
CA ALA A 87 9.34 -6.40 -7.26
C ALA A 87 10.71 -6.36 -6.59
N VAL A 88 11.20 -7.51 -6.09
CA VAL A 88 12.57 -7.69 -5.61
C VAL A 88 13.39 -8.26 -6.77
N ARG A 89 14.47 -7.56 -7.14
CA ARG A 89 15.33 -7.96 -8.26
C ARG A 89 16.79 -7.76 -7.91
N ASN A 90 17.63 -8.68 -8.35
CA ASN A 90 19.07 -8.47 -8.33
C ASN A 90 19.40 -7.38 -9.37
N VAL A 91 20.22 -6.41 -8.98
CA VAL A 91 20.66 -5.31 -9.82
C VAL A 91 22.17 -5.22 -9.70
N ARG A 92 22.83 -4.79 -10.77
CA ARG A 92 24.24 -4.46 -10.78
C ARG A 92 24.39 -3.03 -11.26
N SER A 93 25.11 -2.23 -10.51
CA SER A 93 25.46 -0.84 -10.85
C SER A 93 26.95 -0.77 -11.09
N ASP A 94 27.38 0.02 -12.08
CA ASP A 94 28.81 0.21 -12.35
C ASP A 94 29.51 0.91 -11.17
N ASP A 95 28.82 1.85 -10.52
CA ASP A 95 29.36 2.64 -9.41
C ASP A 95 29.32 1.93 -8.04
N HIS A 96 28.45 0.93 -7.87
CA HIS A 96 28.12 0.37 -6.55
C HIS A 96 28.14 -1.17 -6.50
N GLY A 97 28.45 -1.82 -7.63
CA GLY A 97 28.53 -3.27 -7.72
C GLY A 97 27.17 -3.96 -7.67
N ALA A 98 27.16 -5.19 -7.16
CA ALA A 98 25.95 -5.98 -7.04
C ALA A 98 25.05 -5.47 -5.90
N GLY A 99 23.75 -5.67 -6.06
CA GLY A 99 22.76 -5.24 -5.09
C GLY A 99 21.39 -5.83 -5.30
N LEU A 100 20.50 -5.50 -4.38
CA LEU A 100 19.13 -5.97 -4.33
C LEU A 100 18.18 -4.77 -4.37
N ALA A 101 17.47 -4.60 -5.49
CA ALA A 101 16.49 -3.55 -5.67
C ALA A 101 15.10 -4.02 -5.27
N VAL A 102 14.47 -3.25 -4.38
CA VAL A 102 13.09 -3.39 -3.96
C VAL A 102 12.31 -2.20 -4.51
N ALA A 103 11.60 -2.41 -5.60
CA ALA A 103 10.74 -1.39 -6.17
C ALA A 103 9.36 -1.41 -5.49
N SER A 104 8.76 -0.23 -5.29
CA SER A 104 7.37 -0.11 -4.83
C SER A 104 6.43 -0.93 -5.71
N GLY A 105 5.46 -1.57 -5.05
CA GLY A 105 4.40 -2.30 -5.74
C GLY A 105 3.35 -1.36 -6.33
N TYR A 106 2.20 -1.92 -6.69
CA TYR A 106 1.04 -1.14 -7.15
C TYR A 106 0.66 -0.05 -6.14
N ASN A 107 0.55 1.20 -6.62
CA ASN A 107 0.02 2.30 -5.83
C ASN A 107 -1.48 2.04 -5.57
N VAL A 108 -1.87 1.92 -4.30
CA VAL A 108 -3.27 1.69 -3.89
C VAL A 108 -4.17 2.79 -4.44
N ALA A 109 -3.69 4.05 -4.48
CA ALA A 109 -4.43 5.16 -5.07
C ALA A 109 -4.75 4.93 -6.55
N ASN A 110 -3.83 4.36 -7.33
CA ASN A 110 -4.06 4.06 -8.74
C ASN A 110 -5.09 2.93 -8.91
N LEU A 111 -5.07 1.92 -8.04
CA LEU A 111 -6.06 0.84 -8.08
C LEU A 111 -7.45 1.36 -7.76
N ILE A 112 -7.59 2.19 -6.71
CA ILE A 112 -8.85 2.85 -6.36
C ILE A 112 -9.29 3.79 -7.49
N GLY A 113 -8.39 4.59 -8.05
CA GLY A 113 -8.69 5.46 -9.17
C GLY A 113 -9.19 4.70 -10.39
N ALA A 114 -8.53 3.58 -10.74
CA ALA A 114 -8.98 2.70 -11.81
C ALA A 114 -10.36 2.09 -11.52
N ALA A 115 -10.61 1.65 -10.29
CA ALA A 115 -11.92 1.14 -9.88
C ALA A 115 -13.01 2.20 -10.05
N ILE A 116 -12.75 3.44 -9.63
CA ILE A 116 -13.69 4.56 -9.76
C ILE A 116 -13.95 4.90 -11.24
N CYS A 117 -12.91 4.94 -12.08
CA CYS A 117 -13.08 5.15 -13.52
C CYS A 117 -13.91 4.05 -14.19
N LEU A 118 -13.74 2.78 -13.77
CA LEU A 118 -14.57 1.70 -14.29
C LEU A 118 -16.00 1.78 -13.76
N GLY A 119 -16.16 2.19 -12.50
CA GLY A 119 -17.44 2.49 -11.88
C GLY A 119 -18.20 3.63 -12.56
N SER A 120 -17.53 4.62 -13.18
CA SER A 120 -18.22 5.67 -13.94
C SER A 120 -18.97 5.12 -15.16
N GLY A 121 -18.59 3.95 -15.66
CA GLY A 121 -19.32 3.23 -16.71
C GLY A 121 -20.75 2.87 -16.29
N TYR A 122 -21.00 2.61 -15.00
CA TYR A 122 -22.35 2.37 -14.48
C TYR A 122 -23.25 3.60 -14.69
N TRP A 123 -22.75 4.80 -14.39
CA TRP A 123 -23.50 6.04 -14.61
C TRP A 123 -23.78 6.30 -16.10
N ALA A 124 -22.83 5.95 -16.97
CA ALA A 124 -23.02 6.05 -18.41
C ALA A 124 -24.10 5.09 -18.91
N MET A 125 -24.12 3.83 -18.44
CA MET A 125 -25.17 2.86 -18.78
C MET A 125 -26.54 3.29 -18.25
N LEU A 126 -26.59 3.88 -17.05
CA LEU A 126 -27.82 4.40 -16.48
C LEU A 126 -28.41 5.55 -17.30
N TYR A 127 -27.56 6.42 -17.84
CA TYR A 127 -27.97 7.46 -18.78
C TYR A 127 -28.51 6.89 -20.10
N VAL A 128 -27.84 5.87 -20.65
CA VAL A 128 -28.32 5.19 -21.87
C VAL A 128 -29.66 4.52 -21.62
N ALA A 129 -29.81 3.80 -20.51
CA ALA A 129 -31.06 3.16 -20.10
C ALA A 129 -32.19 4.18 -19.89
N SER A 130 -31.90 5.35 -19.29
CA SER A 130 -32.91 6.40 -19.11
C SER A 130 -33.44 6.95 -20.43
N ARG A 131 -32.57 7.08 -21.44
CA ARG A 131 -32.99 7.51 -22.77
C ARG A 131 -33.80 6.47 -23.53
N GLY A 132 -33.56 5.19 -23.25
CA GLY A 132 -34.34 4.08 -23.80
C GLY A 132 -35.69 3.84 -23.11
N GLY A 133 -35.97 4.51 -21.98
CA GLY A 133 -37.16 4.25 -21.16
C GLY A 133 -37.01 3.09 -20.17
N ASP A 134 -35.84 2.44 -20.13
CA ASP A 134 -35.59 1.19 -19.40
C ASP A 134 -34.68 1.39 -18.17
N ALA A 135 -34.58 2.61 -17.63
CA ALA A 135 -33.74 2.89 -16.44
C ALA A 135 -34.08 2.01 -15.22
N THR A 136 -35.27 1.42 -15.19
CA THR A 136 -35.72 0.53 -14.12
C THR A 136 -34.93 -0.77 -14.01
N THR A 137 -34.17 -1.17 -15.02
CA THR A 137 -33.35 -2.40 -14.99
C THR A 137 -32.09 -2.24 -14.13
N LEU A 138 -31.59 -1.00 -13.98
CA LEU A 138 -30.39 -0.68 -13.19
C LEU A 138 -30.70 0.00 -11.85
N VAL A 139 -31.79 0.78 -11.76
CA VAL A 139 -32.19 1.44 -10.51
C VAL A 139 -33.65 1.18 -10.18
N SER A 140 -33.98 1.24 -8.88
CA SER A 140 -35.37 1.13 -8.42
C SER A 140 -36.28 2.12 -9.14
N ARG A 141 -37.51 1.70 -9.48
CA ARG A 141 -38.49 2.51 -10.21
C ARG A 141 -38.71 3.91 -9.64
N GLY A 142 -38.74 4.06 -8.31
CA GLY A 142 -38.89 5.36 -7.66
C GLY A 142 -37.71 6.32 -7.86
N ARG A 143 -36.49 5.81 -8.05
CA ARG A 143 -35.32 6.63 -8.39
C ARG A 143 -35.26 6.98 -9.87
N ALA A 144 -35.66 6.06 -10.73
CA ALA A 144 -35.71 6.29 -12.19
C ALA A 144 -36.62 7.47 -12.57
N THR A 145 -37.72 7.67 -11.84
CA THR A 145 -38.69 8.75 -12.14
C THR A 145 -38.35 10.09 -11.50
N GLN A 146 -37.54 10.11 -10.44
CA GLN A 146 -37.23 11.33 -9.67
C GLN A 146 -35.96 12.05 -10.16
N GLN A 147 -35.01 11.32 -10.75
CA GLN A 147 -33.75 11.91 -11.19
C GLN A 147 -33.80 12.33 -12.65
N SER A 148 -33.31 13.54 -12.94
CA SER A 148 -33.14 14.02 -14.30
C SER A 148 -32.04 13.23 -15.01
N GLU A 149 -32.22 12.95 -16.31
CA GLU A 149 -31.19 12.25 -17.12
C GLU A 149 -29.81 12.94 -17.05
N SER A 150 -29.83 14.28 -16.97
CA SER A 150 -28.63 15.12 -16.85
C SER A 150 -27.81 14.83 -15.59
N SER A 151 -28.45 14.38 -14.51
CA SER A 151 -27.78 14.08 -13.25
C SER A 151 -26.86 12.86 -13.37
N TYR A 152 -27.22 11.85 -14.18
CA TYR A 152 -26.39 10.67 -14.41
C TYR A 152 -25.10 11.01 -15.17
N ILE A 153 -25.19 11.85 -16.20
CA ILE A 153 -23.99 12.34 -16.92
C ILE A 153 -23.09 13.11 -15.97
N LEU A 154 -23.66 14.02 -15.18
CA LEU A 154 -22.89 14.84 -14.25
C LEU A 154 -22.15 13.97 -13.20
N LEU A 155 -22.85 12.99 -12.61
CA LEU A 155 -22.26 12.05 -11.66
C LEU A 155 -21.19 11.17 -12.31
N GLY A 156 -21.44 10.68 -13.53
CA GLY A 156 -20.47 9.94 -14.33
C GLY A 156 -19.20 10.77 -14.60
N ALA A 157 -19.36 12.02 -15.00
CA ALA A 157 -18.25 12.93 -15.26
C ALA A 157 -17.45 13.24 -13.99
N ILE A 158 -18.12 13.53 -12.87
CA ILE A 158 -17.45 13.79 -11.58
C ILE A 158 -16.67 12.55 -11.11
N THR A 159 -17.30 11.37 -11.13
CA THR A 159 -16.63 10.12 -10.73
C THR A 159 -15.44 9.81 -11.62
N LEU A 160 -15.58 9.97 -12.94
CA LEU A 160 -14.48 9.80 -13.89
C LEU A 160 -13.33 10.78 -13.59
N LEU A 161 -13.61 12.07 -13.37
CA LEU A 161 -12.60 13.07 -13.05
C LEU A 161 -11.85 12.74 -11.75
N ILE A 162 -12.56 12.29 -10.71
CA ILE A 162 -11.95 11.85 -9.45
C ILE A 162 -11.04 10.64 -9.69
N GLY A 163 -11.51 9.64 -10.43
CA GLY A 163 -10.73 8.44 -10.76
C GLY A 163 -9.46 8.79 -11.55
N LEU A 164 -9.58 9.66 -12.56
CA LEU A 164 -8.45 10.15 -13.35
C LEU A 164 -7.46 10.95 -12.52
N ALA A 165 -7.92 11.81 -11.62
CA ALA A 165 -7.07 12.57 -10.71
C ALA A 165 -6.24 11.64 -9.80
N LEU A 166 -6.85 10.57 -9.28
CA LEU A 166 -6.14 9.57 -8.47
C LEU A 166 -5.10 8.78 -9.29
N ILE A 167 -5.41 8.41 -10.53
CA ILE A 167 -4.48 7.70 -11.42
C ILE A 167 -3.31 8.61 -11.84
N ALA A 168 -3.57 9.92 -11.98
CA ALA A 168 -2.57 10.92 -12.34
C ALA A 168 -1.49 11.10 -11.27
N ILE A 169 -1.82 10.88 -9.99
CA ILE A 169 -0.87 10.93 -8.88
C ILE A 169 -0.11 9.61 -8.79
N ARG A 170 1.13 9.60 -9.30
CA ARG A 170 2.00 8.42 -9.24
C ARG A 170 3.17 8.67 -8.31
N MET A 171 3.15 8.00 -7.17
CA MET A 171 4.28 7.91 -6.25
C MET A 171 4.97 6.56 -6.46
N ARG A 172 6.26 6.58 -6.78
CA ARG A 172 7.11 5.40 -6.80
C ARG A 172 8.23 5.60 -5.80
N ALA A 173 8.37 4.65 -4.88
CA ALA A 173 9.55 4.53 -4.05
C ALA A 173 10.33 3.29 -4.49
N SER A 174 11.64 3.31 -4.40
CA SER A 174 12.45 2.10 -4.50
C SER A 174 13.63 2.22 -3.57
N VAL A 175 14.01 1.10 -2.99
CA VAL A 175 15.20 1.00 -2.16
C VAL A 175 16.09 -0.05 -2.78
N THR A 176 17.34 0.29 -3.05
CA THR A 176 18.34 -0.64 -3.53
C THR A 176 19.41 -0.78 -2.47
N ILE A 177 19.68 -2.00 -2.03
CA ILE A 177 20.74 -2.32 -1.08
C ILE A 177 21.91 -2.86 -1.88
N TYR A 178 23.03 -2.13 -1.92
CA TYR A 178 24.27 -2.53 -2.57
C TYR A 178 25.28 -3.03 -1.55
N GLU A 179 26.35 -3.64 -2.05
CA GLU A 179 27.51 -3.99 -1.22
C GLU A 179 28.19 -2.74 -0.61
N SER A 180 28.14 -1.60 -1.29
CA SER A 180 28.75 -0.34 -0.86
C SER A 180 27.84 0.54 0.01
N GLY A 181 26.51 0.38 -0.05
CA GLY A 181 25.59 1.20 0.74
C GLY A 181 24.12 0.97 0.41
N ILE A 182 23.26 1.87 0.88
CA ILE A 182 21.82 1.85 0.59
C ILE A 182 21.45 3.07 -0.24
N GLN A 183 20.74 2.81 -1.34
CA GLN A 183 20.17 3.84 -2.20
C GLN A 183 18.67 3.90 -2.02
N ARG A 184 18.15 5.08 -1.65
CA ARG A 184 16.74 5.41 -1.75
C ARG A 184 16.49 6.20 -3.01
N MET A 185 15.47 5.81 -3.76
CA MET A 185 14.95 6.59 -4.86
C MET A 185 13.46 6.83 -4.69
N GLU A 186 13.08 8.10 -4.73
CA GLU A 186 11.70 8.55 -4.71
C GLU A 186 11.41 9.29 -6.02
N SER A 187 10.37 8.84 -6.72
CA SER A 187 9.87 9.48 -7.94
C SER A 187 8.42 9.86 -7.69
N PHE A 188 8.17 11.16 -7.77
CA PHE A 188 6.85 11.75 -7.77
C PHE A 188 6.53 12.23 -9.18
N ARG A 189 5.42 11.72 -9.74
CA ARG A 189 4.89 12.18 -11.02
C ARG A 189 3.45 12.62 -10.83
N PHE A 190 3.18 13.87 -11.19
CA PHE A 190 1.84 14.44 -11.24
C PHE A 190 1.66 15.11 -12.60
N THR A 191 0.90 14.48 -13.51
CA THR A 191 0.66 14.90 -14.91
C THR A 191 1.90 15.44 -15.64
N PHE A 192 2.26 16.71 -15.44
CA PHE A 192 3.38 17.40 -16.08
C PHE A 192 4.60 17.63 -15.18
N HIS A 193 4.45 17.49 -13.86
CA HIS A 193 5.55 17.63 -12.91
C HIS A 193 6.15 16.26 -12.59
N HIS A 194 7.46 16.12 -12.83
CA HIS A 194 8.22 14.94 -12.46
C HIS A 194 9.40 15.34 -11.57
N ARG A 195 9.37 14.88 -10.31
CA ARG A 195 10.46 15.06 -9.36
C ARG A 195 11.04 13.69 -9.03
N ARG A 196 12.35 13.52 -9.27
CA ARG A 196 13.09 12.33 -8.87
C ARG A 196 14.16 12.76 -7.88
N THR A 197 14.14 12.14 -6.71
CA THR A 197 15.12 12.37 -5.66
C THR A 197 15.80 11.04 -5.38
N THR A 198 17.12 11.01 -5.53
CA THR A 198 17.95 9.84 -5.26
C THR A 198 18.90 10.22 -4.13
N THR A 199 18.89 9.42 -3.07
CA THR A 199 19.78 9.60 -1.92
C THR A 199 20.53 8.28 -1.73
N PHE A 200 21.85 8.31 -1.90
CA PHE A 200 22.73 7.20 -1.55
C PHE A 200 23.35 7.48 -0.18
N LEU A 201 23.58 6.43 0.59
CA LEU A 201 24.27 6.50 1.87
C LEU A 201 25.19 5.29 1.98
N GLY A 202 26.50 5.54 2.08
CA GLY A 202 27.52 4.52 2.24
C GLY A 202 27.40 3.79 3.58
N TRP A 203 27.87 2.54 3.66
CA TRP A 203 27.85 1.81 4.93
C TRP A 203 28.73 2.46 6.01
N ASP A 204 29.83 3.07 5.59
CA ASP A 204 30.80 3.84 6.38
C ASP A 204 30.28 5.21 6.83
N GLU A 205 29.39 5.82 6.03
CA GLU A 205 28.71 7.08 6.36
C GLU A 205 27.55 6.90 7.36
N MET A 206 27.19 5.65 7.67
CA MET A 206 26.12 5.33 8.61
C MET A 206 26.65 5.16 10.03
N ALA A 207 26.00 5.84 10.98
CA ALA A 207 26.18 5.60 12.41
C ALA A 207 25.27 4.49 12.93
N GLY A 208 24.20 4.15 12.20
CA GLY A 208 23.32 3.05 12.60
C GLY A 208 22.06 2.89 11.76
N VAL A 209 21.37 1.77 11.98
CA VAL A 209 20.11 1.43 11.33
C VAL A 209 19.04 1.23 12.42
N VAL A 210 18.03 2.09 12.43
CA VAL A 210 17.04 2.17 13.52
C VAL A 210 15.61 2.06 12.99
N ARG A 211 14.75 1.42 13.77
CA ARG A 211 13.30 1.36 13.52
C ARG A 211 12.64 2.60 14.08
N ASP A 212 11.80 3.26 13.29
CA ASP A 212 11.02 4.40 13.73
C ASP A 212 9.59 4.36 13.18
N VAL A 213 8.74 5.26 13.65
CA VAL A 213 7.36 5.44 13.21
C VAL A 213 7.11 6.91 12.92
N LYS A 214 6.62 7.18 11.71
CA LYS A 214 6.05 8.49 11.38
C LYS A 214 4.56 8.47 11.68
N ILE A 215 4.15 9.30 12.64
CA ILE A 215 2.74 9.52 12.95
C ILE A 215 2.20 10.55 11.96
N VAL A 216 1.21 10.16 11.17
CA VAL A 216 0.53 11.06 10.24
C VAL A 216 -0.87 11.32 10.75
N PRO A 217 -1.23 12.57 11.10
CA PRO A 217 -2.60 12.89 11.44
C PRO A 217 -3.49 12.70 10.20
N THR A 218 -4.58 11.98 10.38
CA THR A 218 -5.66 11.82 9.42
C THR A 218 -6.90 12.50 10.02
N GLY A 219 -7.85 12.93 9.19
CA GLY A 219 -9.08 13.55 9.70
C GLY A 219 -9.92 12.66 10.63
N TRP A 220 -9.57 11.38 10.75
CA TRP A 220 -10.28 10.35 11.50
C TRP A 220 -9.41 9.72 12.61
N GLY A 221 -8.24 10.28 12.91
CA GLY A 221 -7.29 9.75 13.90
C GLY A 221 -5.84 9.86 13.44
N SER A 222 -4.91 9.12 14.04
CA SER A 222 -3.50 9.09 13.61
C SER A 222 -3.16 7.76 12.94
N GLN A 223 -2.39 7.82 11.85
CA GLN A 223 -1.84 6.65 11.19
C GLN A 223 -0.35 6.52 11.51
N ASN A 224 0.03 5.37 12.06
CA ASN A 224 1.42 5.02 12.33
C ASN A 224 2.03 4.38 11.09
N ILE A 225 3.02 5.05 10.49
CA ILE A 225 3.73 4.57 9.30
C ILE A 225 5.12 4.06 9.73
N PRO A 226 5.46 2.77 9.52
CA PRO A 226 6.79 2.27 9.83
C PRO A 226 7.84 2.89 8.90
N VAL A 227 8.90 3.45 9.49
CA VAL A 227 10.00 4.13 8.80
C VAL A 227 11.33 3.54 9.25
N LEU A 228 12.07 2.96 8.31
CA LEU A 228 13.44 2.54 8.54
C LEU A 228 14.35 3.77 8.46
N ARG A 229 15.03 4.12 9.56
CA ARG A 229 15.97 5.25 9.60
C ARG A 229 17.40 4.76 9.44
N LEU A 230 18.08 5.35 8.48
CA LEU A 230 19.51 5.24 8.30
C LEU A 230 20.15 6.47 8.94
N VAL A 231 20.76 6.30 10.11
CA VAL A 231 21.38 7.38 10.88
C VAL A 231 22.73 7.70 10.25
N ARG A 232 22.97 8.97 9.94
CA ARG A 232 24.22 9.47 9.37
C ARG A 232 25.23 9.73 10.47
N SER A 233 26.50 9.48 10.18
CA SER A 233 27.62 9.92 11.02
C SER A 233 27.77 11.44 11.03
N GLU A 234 27.50 12.07 9.88
CA GLU A 234 27.58 13.53 9.71
C GLU A 234 26.21 14.15 9.38
N THR A 235 26.03 15.41 9.78
CA THR A 235 24.81 16.15 9.49
C THR A 235 24.80 16.58 8.02
N ALA A 236 23.67 16.33 7.35
CA ALA A 236 23.47 16.79 5.98
C ALA A 236 22.00 17.13 5.73
N PRO A 237 21.70 18.08 4.84
CA PRO A 237 20.33 18.51 4.59
C PRO A 237 19.46 17.34 4.12
N GLY A 238 18.22 17.31 4.62
CA GLY A 238 17.22 16.34 4.20
C GLY A 238 16.71 16.65 2.80
N GLN A 239 16.51 15.62 1.97
CA GLN A 239 16.02 15.77 0.59
C GLN A 239 14.55 15.38 0.43
N SER A 240 14.02 14.62 1.40
CA SER A 240 12.65 14.14 1.47
C SER A 240 11.98 14.52 2.79
N ASN A 241 10.65 14.45 2.83
CA ASN A 241 9.83 14.72 4.03
C ASN A 241 9.95 13.65 5.14
N LEU A 242 10.73 12.60 4.89
CA LEU A 242 11.10 11.57 5.87
C LEU A 242 12.50 11.78 6.44
N ASP A 243 13.30 12.65 5.82
CA ASP A 243 14.66 12.92 6.22
C ASP A 243 14.72 13.91 7.37
N THR A 244 15.74 13.74 8.20
CA THR A 244 16.18 14.74 9.16
C THR A 244 17.63 15.10 8.86
N ALA A 245 18.17 16.12 9.52
CA ALA A 245 19.58 16.47 9.35
C ALA A 245 20.54 15.30 9.66
N GLN A 246 20.11 14.36 10.49
CA GLN A 246 20.92 13.22 10.96
C GLN A 246 20.46 11.87 10.41
N SER A 247 19.41 11.81 9.60
CA SER A 247 18.91 10.51 9.14
C SER A 247 18.20 10.57 7.80
N VAL A 248 18.32 9.48 7.05
CA VAL A 248 17.54 9.21 5.85
C VAL A 248 16.40 8.26 6.22
N GLY A 249 15.16 8.67 5.96
CA GLY A 249 13.97 7.87 6.28
C GLY A 249 13.45 7.06 5.08
N LEU A 250 13.18 5.78 5.28
CA LEU A 250 12.59 4.89 4.27
C LEU A 250 11.19 4.45 4.71
N ALA A 251 10.15 4.87 4.00
CA ALA A 251 8.77 4.46 4.28
C ALA A 251 8.55 2.99 3.86
N VAL A 252 8.67 2.07 4.81
CA VAL A 252 8.70 0.64 4.54
C VAL A 252 7.33 0.12 4.06
N ASN A 253 6.24 0.76 4.49
CA ASN A 253 4.88 0.44 4.05
C ASN A 253 4.63 0.63 2.54
N ARG A 254 5.50 1.36 1.83
CA ARG A 254 5.43 1.55 0.37
C ARG A 254 6.14 0.46 -0.42
N LEU A 255 6.94 -0.37 0.26
CA LEU A 255 7.71 -1.44 -0.35
C LEU A 255 6.94 -2.77 -0.23
N PRO A 256 6.96 -3.63 -1.26
CA PRO A 256 6.28 -4.92 -1.27
C PRO A 256 7.12 -6.00 -0.57
N VAL A 257 7.71 -5.65 0.58
CA VAL A 257 8.55 -6.54 1.40
C VAL A 257 8.09 -6.43 2.85
N ASP A 258 8.32 -7.48 3.64
CA ASP A 258 8.06 -7.42 5.07
C ASP A 258 9.00 -6.41 5.75
N ALA A 259 8.44 -5.58 6.62
CA ALA A 259 9.19 -4.48 7.21
C ALA A 259 10.31 -4.98 8.14
N GLN A 260 9.99 -5.97 8.97
CA GLN A 260 10.95 -6.56 9.89
C GLN A 260 12.08 -7.26 9.12
N THR A 261 11.76 -7.99 8.06
CA THR A 261 12.74 -8.65 7.18
C THR A 261 13.67 -7.63 6.53
N LEU A 262 13.14 -6.52 6.00
CA LEU A 262 13.95 -5.46 5.41
C LEU A 262 14.88 -4.81 6.46
N TYR A 263 14.38 -4.55 7.66
CA TYR A 263 15.20 -4.02 8.76
C TYR A 263 16.29 -4.99 9.18
N SER A 264 15.95 -6.26 9.41
CA SER A 264 16.90 -7.31 9.79
C SER A 264 17.99 -7.46 8.74
N LEU A 265 17.63 -7.41 7.45
CA LEU A 265 18.60 -7.42 6.36
C LEU A 265 19.51 -6.20 6.43
N ALA A 266 18.95 -4.99 6.40
CA ALA A 266 19.72 -3.74 6.41
C ALA A 266 20.65 -3.65 7.63
N LYS A 267 20.16 -4.02 8.81
CA LYS A 267 20.96 -4.07 10.04
C LYS A 267 22.08 -5.10 9.93
N SER A 268 21.81 -6.30 9.43
CA SER A 268 22.84 -7.32 9.27
C SER A 268 23.95 -6.95 8.27
N MET A 269 23.60 -6.18 7.24
CA MET A 269 24.55 -5.65 6.26
C MET A 269 25.37 -4.50 6.85
N PHE A 270 24.75 -3.66 7.68
CA PHE A 270 25.45 -2.63 8.43
C PHE A 270 26.47 -3.26 9.40
N ASP A 271 26.04 -4.23 10.21
CA ASP A 271 26.84 -4.85 11.27
C ASP A 271 28.00 -5.73 10.75
N SER A 272 27.95 -6.24 9.50
CA SER A 272 28.95 -7.18 8.98
C SER A 272 29.22 -6.97 7.49
N GLU A 273 30.47 -6.69 7.15
CA GLU A 273 30.93 -6.56 5.77
C GLU A 273 30.85 -7.88 5.00
N ASP A 274 31.17 -9.01 5.63
CA ASP A 274 31.09 -10.33 5.00
C ASP A 274 29.67 -10.66 4.55
N ARG A 275 28.65 -10.23 5.32
CA ARG A 275 27.25 -10.42 4.92
C ARG A 275 26.90 -9.63 3.67
N ARG A 276 27.55 -8.48 3.41
CA ARG A 276 27.31 -7.66 2.20
C ARG A 276 27.58 -8.45 0.94
N ARG A 277 28.59 -9.33 0.94
CA ARG A 277 28.94 -10.20 -0.19
C ARG A 277 27.82 -11.17 -0.58
N LEU A 278 26.86 -11.44 0.31
CA LEU A 278 25.69 -12.25 -0.01
C LEU A 278 24.79 -11.56 -1.06
N LEU A 279 24.89 -10.23 -1.22
CA LEU A 279 24.13 -9.47 -2.21
C LEU A 279 24.57 -9.76 -3.65
N ALA A 280 25.82 -10.19 -3.87
CA ALA A 280 26.30 -10.64 -5.17
C ALA A 280 25.82 -12.04 -5.57
N THR A 281 25.24 -12.81 -4.64
CA THR A 281 24.81 -14.17 -4.93
C THR A 281 23.53 -14.19 -5.79
N ALA A 282 23.37 -15.22 -6.62
CA ALA A 282 22.14 -15.40 -7.42
C ALA A 282 20.88 -15.49 -6.54
N GLU A 283 21.04 -15.95 -5.30
CA GLU A 283 19.98 -16.16 -4.32
C GLU A 283 19.74 -14.96 -3.40
N ALA A 284 20.39 -13.81 -3.62
CA ALA A 284 20.24 -12.62 -2.77
C ALA A 284 18.78 -12.21 -2.52
N ARG A 285 17.89 -12.44 -3.49
CA ARG A 285 16.43 -12.22 -3.34
C ARG A 285 15.81 -13.00 -2.17
N LEU A 286 16.34 -14.17 -1.83
CA LEU A 286 15.85 -15.03 -0.75
C LEU A 286 16.17 -14.44 0.63
N LEU A 287 17.14 -13.52 0.73
CA LEU A 287 17.42 -12.78 1.96
C LEU A 287 16.25 -11.89 2.41
N LEU A 288 15.34 -11.55 1.48
CA LEU A 288 14.10 -10.84 1.75
C LEU A 288 12.88 -11.78 1.86
N THR A 289 13.10 -13.09 2.08
CA THR A 289 12.02 -14.04 2.31
C THR A 289 11.44 -13.81 3.71
N PRO A 290 10.15 -13.44 3.81
CA PRO A 290 9.54 -13.20 5.10
C PRO A 290 9.26 -14.52 5.83
N PRO A 291 9.22 -14.51 7.17
CA PRO A 291 8.78 -15.67 7.93
C PRO A 291 7.31 -16.01 7.63
N PRO A 292 6.87 -17.25 7.93
CA PRO A 292 5.48 -17.66 7.76
C PRO A 292 4.48 -16.71 8.44
N LEU A 293 3.31 -16.51 7.82
CA LEU A 293 2.30 -15.58 8.33
C LEU A 293 1.86 -15.87 9.78
N ARG A 294 1.75 -17.15 10.13
CA ARG A 294 1.34 -17.57 11.49
C ARG A 294 2.31 -17.04 12.55
N GLU A 295 3.61 -17.09 12.29
CA GLU A 295 4.64 -16.59 13.19
C GLU A 295 4.57 -15.07 13.31
N ARG A 296 4.36 -14.38 12.18
CA ARG A 296 4.23 -12.92 12.14
C ARG A 296 3.02 -12.43 12.93
N TRP A 297 1.88 -13.11 12.79
CA TRP A 297 0.68 -12.78 13.56
C TRP A 297 0.82 -13.13 15.04
N ALA A 298 1.47 -14.24 15.36
CA ALA A 298 1.76 -14.61 16.75
C ALA A 298 2.67 -13.56 17.42
N ALA A 299 3.71 -13.12 16.73
CA ALA A 299 4.59 -12.05 17.20
C ALA A 299 3.84 -10.73 17.39
N ALA A 300 3.01 -10.32 16.41
CA ALA A 300 2.18 -9.12 16.53
C ALA A 300 1.21 -9.18 17.73
N LYS A 301 0.61 -10.35 17.98
CA LYS A 301 -0.30 -10.56 19.11
C LYS A 301 0.42 -10.49 20.46
N ARG A 302 1.65 -11.02 20.56
CA ARG A 302 2.47 -10.92 21.78
C ARG A 302 2.82 -9.47 22.08
N LEU A 303 3.35 -8.75 21.09
CA LEU A 303 3.71 -7.32 21.22
C LEU A 303 2.51 -6.46 21.63
N LYS A 304 1.32 -6.74 21.08
CA LYS A 304 0.10 -6.03 21.46
C LYS A 304 -0.27 -6.25 22.93
N ARG A 305 -0.16 -7.49 23.43
CA ARG A 305 -0.45 -7.80 24.85
C ARG A 305 0.54 -7.13 25.78
N GLU A 306 1.83 -7.23 25.46
CA GLU A 306 2.90 -6.58 26.23
C GLU A 306 2.72 -5.07 26.30
N ALA A 307 2.28 -4.44 25.21
CA ALA A 307 1.97 -3.01 25.19
C ALA A 307 0.75 -2.65 26.07
N GLU A 308 -0.33 -3.45 26.02
CA GLU A 308 -1.53 -3.26 26.86
C GLU A 308 -1.20 -3.45 28.35
N ASP A 309 -0.37 -4.43 28.69
CA ASP A 309 0.05 -4.71 30.05
C ASP A 309 0.97 -3.61 30.59
N ALA A 310 1.89 -3.09 29.76
CA ALA A 310 2.74 -1.95 30.10
C ALA A 310 1.92 -0.68 30.37
N GLU A 311 0.92 -0.38 29.52
CA GLU A 311 0.03 0.77 29.71
C GLU A 311 -0.75 0.67 31.02
N ARG A 312 -1.30 -0.51 31.34
CA ARG A 312 -2.01 -0.75 32.62
C ARG A 312 -1.10 -0.65 33.84
N SER A 313 0.16 -1.04 33.73
CA SER A 313 1.12 -0.91 34.84
C SER A 313 1.57 0.53 35.10
N SER A 314 1.32 1.44 34.15
CA SER A 314 1.70 2.85 34.23
C SER A 314 0.59 3.78 34.72
N THR A 315 -0.65 3.29 34.80
CA THR A 315 -1.84 3.99 35.32
C THR A 315 -2.12 3.61 36.75
#